data_AF-A0A3P7XW82-F1
#
_entry.id   AF-A0A3P7XW82-F1
#
_cell.length_a   1.000
_cell.length_b   1.000
_cell.length_c   1.000
_cell.angle_alpha   90.00
_cell.angle_beta   90.00
_cell.angle_gamma   90.00
#
_symmetry.space_group_name_H-M   'P 1'
#
loop_
_entity.id
_entity.type
_entity.pdbx_description
1 polymer ?
#
loop_
_entity_poly.entity_id
_entity_poly.type
_entity_poly.pdbx_seq_one_letter_code
_entity_poly.pdbx_strand_id
1 'polypeptide(L)'
;MACDKISERIQKARLAFANLRHLWRRRDIRLSTKGRVYCAAVRSVLLYGSETWQIRVEDIHRLLVFDHRCLRSIAHISWVYRVSNAFVRKRVLGKDGKSIDEVLERYQLR
;
A
#
# COMPACT_ATOMS: atom_id res chain seq x y z
N MET A 1 9.69 -21.83 -1.67
CA MET A 1 9.76 -20.89 -2.83
C MET A 1 8.43 -20.16 -3.09
N ALA A 2 7.78 -19.61 -2.05
CA ALA A 2 6.67 -18.64 -2.19
C ALA A 2 7.15 -17.17 -2.03
N CYS A 3 8.29 -16.99 -1.35
CA CYS A 3 8.94 -15.71 -1.06
C CYS A 3 9.26 -14.89 -2.33
N ASP A 4 9.53 -15.54 -3.46
CA ASP A 4 10.02 -14.87 -4.67
C ASP A 4 8.92 -14.04 -5.34
N LYS A 5 7.69 -14.57 -5.43
CA LYS A 5 6.58 -13.88 -6.10
C LYS A 5 6.15 -12.62 -5.34
N ILE A 6 6.03 -12.71 -4.01
CA ILE A 6 5.68 -11.55 -3.16
C ILE A 6 6.78 -10.50 -3.22
N SER A 7 8.04 -10.92 -3.16
CA SER A 7 9.20 -10.02 -3.24
C SER A 7 9.24 -9.29 -4.59
N GLU A 8 9.00 -9.99 -5.70
CA GLU A 8 8.94 -9.41 -7.04
C GLU A 8 7.81 -8.36 -7.14
N ARG A 9 6.66 -8.63 -6.53
CA ARG A 9 5.51 -7.71 -6.54
C ARG A 9 5.76 -6.47 -5.71
N ILE A 10 6.34 -6.63 -4.52
CA ILE A 10 6.81 -5.50 -3.72
C ILE A 10 7.80 -4.67 -4.54
N GLN A 11 8.72 -5.31 -5.26
CA GLN A 11 9.68 -4.58 -6.10
C GLN A 11 9.01 -3.81 -7.24
N LYS A 12 8.06 -4.43 -7.96
CA LYS A 12 7.27 -3.74 -9.00
C LYS A 12 6.47 -2.57 -8.43
N ALA A 13 5.82 -2.75 -7.28
CA ALA A 13 5.08 -1.69 -6.61
C ALA A 13 6.01 -0.57 -6.11
N ARG A 14 7.21 -0.89 -5.62
CA ARG A 14 8.25 0.08 -5.26
C ARG A 14 8.66 0.93 -6.47
N LEU A 15 8.87 0.30 -7.62
CA LEU A 15 9.22 1.01 -8.86
C LEU A 15 8.07 1.92 -9.32
N ALA A 16 6.84 1.42 -9.33
CA ALA A 16 5.66 2.22 -9.65
C ALA A 16 5.52 3.43 -8.72
N PHE A 17 5.74 3.24 -7.41
CA PHE A 17 5.74 4.32 -6.43
C PHE A 17 6.87 5.32 -6.69
N ALA A 18 8.09 4.85 -6.98
CA ALA A 18 9.24 5.70 -7.25
C ALA A 18 9.07 6.54 -8.54
N ASN A 19 8.47 5.97 -9.58
CA ASN A 19 8.17 6.68 -10.83
C ASN A 19 7.21 7.87 -10.61
N LEU A 20 6.35 7.77 -9.60
CA LEU A 20 5.40 8.82 -9.19
C LEU A 20 5.97 9.77 -8.12
N ARG A 21 7.29 9.76 -7.84
CA ARG A 21 7.92 10.59 -6.79
C ARG A 21 7.56 12.08 -6.87
N HIS A 22 7.43 12.62 -8.07
CA HIS A 22 7.13 14.04 -8.29
C HIS A 22 5.70 14.36 -7.85
N LEU A 23 4.75 13.44 -8.08
CA LEU A 23 3.37 13.53 -7.61
C LEU A 23 3.31 13.52 -6.07
N TRP A 24 4.06 12.63 -5.42
CA TRP A 24 4.06 12.53 -3.96
C TRP A 24 4.61 13.78 -3.28
N ARG A 25 5.62 14.44 -3.87
CA ARG A 25 6.24 15.65 -3.33
C ARG A 25 5.39 16.92 -3.48
N ARG A 26 4.48 16.95 -4.46
CA ARG A 26 3.64 18.12 -4.75
C ARG A 26 2.64 18.42 -3.63
N ARG A 27 2.66 19.61 -3.05
CA ARG A 27 1.75 20.01 -1.94
C ARG A 27 0.42 20.60 -2.43
N ASP A 28 0.40 21.08 -3.67
CA ASP A 28 -0.75 21.63 -4.40
C ASP A 28 -1.81 20.56 -4.72
N ILE A 29 -1.43 19.28 -4.74
CA ILE A 29 -2.33 18.17 -5.04
C ILE A 29 -2.97 17.65 -3.77
N ARG A 30 -4.30 17.61 -3.76
CA ARG A 30 -5.11 17.08 -2.65
C ARG A 30 -4.71 15.65 -2.29
N LEU A 31 -4.63 15.39 -0.98
CA LEU A 31 -4.28 14.08 -0.45
C LEU A 31 -5.22 12.97 -0.92
N SER A 32 -6.52 13.25 -1.03
CA SER A 32 -7.51 12.30 -1.56
C SER A 32 -7.25 11.90 -3.02
N THR A 33 -6.76 12.83 -3.85
CA THR A 33 -6.36 12.52 -5.23
C THR A 33 -5.11 11.66 -5.24
N LYS A 34 -4.11 11.96 -4.41
CA LYS A 34 -2.92 11.10 -4.26
C LYS A 34 -3.30 9.70 -3.78
N GLY A 35 -4.23 9.58 -2.83
CA GLY A 35 -4.76 8.30 -2.36
C GLY A 35 -5.41 7.47 -3.48
N ARG A 36 -6.22 8.11 -4.34
CA ARG A 36 -6.80 7.44 -5.52
C ARG A 36 -5.73 6.95 -6.50
N VAL A 37 -4.74 7.77 -6.81
CA VAL A 37 -3.62 7.37 -7.69
C VAL A 37 -2.82 6.23 -7.06
N TYR A 38 -2.55 6.29 -5.76
CA TYR A 38 -1.88 5.20 -5.04
C TYR A 38 -2.65 3.89 -5.16
N CYS A 39 -3.97 3.90 -4.91
CA CYS A 39 -4.81 2.71 -5.06
C CYS A 39 -4.75 2.15 -6.49
N ALA A 40 -4.85 3.01 -7.50
CA ALA A 40 -4.94 2.61 -8.90
C ALA A 40 -3.60 2.13 -9.49
N ALA A 41 -2.47 2.74 -9.13
CA ALA A 41 -1.18 2.51 -9.79
C ALA A 41 -0.19 1.67 -8.98
N VAL A 42 -0.28 1.70 -7.64
CA VAL A 42 0.68 1.03 -6.77
C VAL A 42 0.03 -0.14 -6.04
N ARG A 43 -1.11 0.12 -5.40
CA ARG A 43 -1.81 -0.89 -4.59
C ARG A 43 -2.39 -2.01 -5.47
N SER A 44 -2.87 -1.69 -6.67
CA SER A 44 -3.29 -2.68 -7.67
C SER A 44 -2.16 -3.63 -8.05
N VAL A 45 -0.96 -3.12 -8.32
CA VAL A 45 0.23 -3.91 -8.68
C VAL A 45 0.68 -4.78 -7.51
N LEU A 46 0.62 -4.23 -6.29
CA LEU A 46 0.98 -4.91 -5.06
C LEU A 46 0.07 -6.11 -4.76
N LEU A 47 -1.22 -6.02 -5.10
CA LEU A 47 -2.24 -7.05 -4.83
C LEU A 47 -2.58 -7.90 -6.05
N TYR A 48 -1.98 -7.63 -7.21
CA TYR A 48 -2.32 -8.32 -8.44
C TYR A 48 -2.06 -9.83 -8.34
N GLY A 49 -3.10 -10.63 -8.53
CA GLY A 49 -3.01 -12.09 -8.48
C GLY A 49 -2.99 -12.68 -7.07
N SER A 50 -3.33 -11.89 -6.03
CA SER A 50 -3.36 -12.35 -4.64
C SER A 50 -4.34 -13.51 -4.38
N GLU A 51 -5.34 -13.69 -5.24
CA GLU A 51 -6.27 -14.84 -5.22
C GLU A 51 -5.56 -16.19 -5.40
N THR A 52 -4.39 -16.20 -6.05
CA THR A 52 -3.66 -17.44 -6.39
C THR A 52 -2.41 -17.66 -5.52
N TRP A 53 -2.18 -16.77 -4.56
CA TRP A 53 -0.99 -16.84 -3.72
C TRP A 53 -1.24 -17.72 -2.50
N GLN A 54 -0.28 -18.61 -2.20
CA GLN A 54 -0.17 -19.18 -0.87
C GLN A 54 0.43 -18.12 0.05
N ILE A 55 -0.44 -17.30 0.65
CA ILE A 55 -0.03 -16.16 1.47
C ILE A 55 0.27 -16.63 2.89
N ARG A 56 1.50 -16.43 3.35
CA ARG A 56 1.89 -16.64 4.75
C ARG A 56 1.71 -15.37 5.56
N VAL A 57 1.65 -15.51 6.88
CA VAL A 57 1.56 -14.36 7.80
C VAL A 57 2.74 -13.41 7.61
N GLU A 58 3.95 -13.95 7.40
CA GLU A 58 5.15 -13.16 7.10
C GLU A 58 5.01 -12.33 5.81
N ASP A 59 4.36 -12.87 4.79
CA ASP A 59 4.15 -12.18 3.52
C ASP A 59 3.14 -11.04 3.67
N ILE A 60 2.05 -11.27 4.42
CA ILE A 60 1.07 -10.22 4.77
C ILE A 60 1.78 -9.08 5.50
N HIS A 61 2.62 -9.40 6.48
CA HIS A 61 3.39 -8.41 7.23
C HIS A 61 4.25 -7.56 6.28
N ARG A 62 4.98 -8.19 5.35
CA ARG A 62 5.82 -7.48 4.38
C ARG A 62 5.01 -6.54 3.48
N LEU A 63 3.83 -6.97 3.02
CA LEU A 63 2.92 -6.14 2.24
C LEU A 63 2.41 -4.94 3.06
N LEU A 64 2.02 -5.15 4.32
CA LEU A 64 1.56 -4.11 5.23
C LEU A 64 2.66 -3.08 5.52
N VAL A 65 3.89 -3.51 5.79
CA VAL A 65 5.03 -2.61 6.03
C VAL A 65 5.29 -1.73 4.81
N PHE A 66 5.25 -2.31 3.62
CA PHE A 66 5.41 -1.55 2.38
C PHE A 66 4.28 -0.54 2.18
N ASP A 67 3.02 -0.95 2.38
CA ASP A 67 1.85 -0.08 2.23
C ASP A 67 1.89 1.10 3.20
N HIS A 68 2.14 0.84 4.48
CA HIS A 68 2.23 1.88 5.49
C HIS A 68 3.39 2.85 5.23
N ARG A 69 4.54 2.36 4.76
CA ARG A 69 5.65 3.24 4.35
C ARG A 69 5.23 4.18 3.22
N CYS A 70 4.51 3.67 2.21
CA CYS A 70 4.01 4.48 1.10
C CYS A 70 2.99 5.52 1.56
N LEU A 71 2.01 5.11 2.37
CA LEU A 71 0.96 6.01 2.87
C LEU A 71 1.53 7.14 3.73
N ARG A 72 2.50 6.85 4.60
CA ARG A 72 3.20 7.88 5.39
C ARG A 72 3.96 8.86 4.50
N SER A 73 4.61 8.37 3.44
CA SER A 73 5.30 9.21 2.47
C SER A 73 4.33 10.13 1.72
N ILE A 74 3.18 9.62 1.28
CA ILE A 74 2.12 10.40 0.62
C ILE A 74 1.54 11.47 1.56
N ALA A 75 1.35 11.12 2.85
CA ALA A 75 0.82 12.02 3.86
C ALA A 75 1.86 13.02 4.41
N HIS A 76 3.13 12.91 4.03
CA HIS A 76 4.25 13.67 4.59
C HIS A 76 4.39 13.52 6.12
N ILE A 77 4.09 12.35 6.66
CA ILE A 77 4.18 12.07 8.11
C ILE A 77 5.51 11.37 8.40
N SER A 78 6.42 12.07 9.08
CA SER A 78 7.67 11.48 9.57
C SER A 78 7.41 10.35 10.57
N TRP A 79 8.27 9.33 10.61
CA TRP A 79 8.21 8.24 11.58
C TRP A 79 8.34 8.69 13.04
N VAL A 80 8.94 9.86 13.27
CA VAL A 80 9.07 10.46 14.61
C VAL A 80 7.70 10.80 15.22
N TYR A 81 6.74 11.18 14.38
CA TYR A 81 5.37 11.38 14.82
C TYR A 81 4.73 10.01 15.05
N ARG A 82 4.51 9.63 16.32
CA ARG A 82 3.89 8.37 16.78
C ARG A 82 2.40 8.27 16.43
N VAL A 83 2.08 8.47 15.16
CA VAL A 83 0.73 8.41 14.58
C VAL A 83 0.42 6.96 14.19
N SER A 84 -0.77 6.49 14.56
CA SER A 84 -1.22 5.12 14.28
C SER A 84 -1.37 4.86 12.77
N ASN A 85 -1.06 3.64 12.34
CA ASN A 85 -1.19 3.24 10.94
C ASN A 85 -2.64 3.35 10.44
N ALA A 86 -3.62 3.04 11.29
CA ALA A 86 -5.03 3.19 10.98
C ALA A 86 -5.42 4.65 10.68
N PHE A 87 -4.89 5.61 11.45
CA PHE A 87 -5.12 7.03 11.20
C PHE A 87 -4.51 7.48 9.88
N VAL A 88 -3.26 7.10 9.61
CA VAL A 88 -2.58 7.44 8.34
C VAL A 88 -3.37 6.88 7.15
N ARG A 89 -3.81 5.62 7.25
CA ARG A 89 -4.63 4.96 6.22
C ARG A 89 -5.93 5.72 5.97
N LYS A 90 -6.71 5.99 7.02
CA LYS A 90 -7.98 6.73 6.92
C LYS A 90 -7.78 8.13 6.34
N ARG A 91 -6.66 8.78 6.67
CA ARG A 91 -6.32 10.12 6.17
C ARG A 91 -6.02 10.13 4.67
N VAL A 92 -5.30 9.13 4.16
CA VAL A 92 -4.89 9.07 2.74
C VAL A 92 -5.96 8.44 1.86
N LEU A 93 -6.58 7.35 2.31
CA LEU A 93 -7.51 6.54 1.53
C LEU A 93 -8.99 6.87 1.79
N GLY A 94 -9.30 7.66 2.82
CA GLY A 94 -10.67 8.01 3.20
C GLY A 94 -11.37 6.94 4.04
N LYS A 95 -12.69 7.08 4.21
CA LYS A 95 -13.52 6.19 5.03
C LYS A 95 -13.58 4.75 4.47
N ASP A 96 -13.47 4.60 3.16
CA ASP A 96 -13.56 3.30 2.46
C ASP A 96 -12.20 2.60 2.30
N GLY A 97 -11.14 3.20 2.85
CA GLY A 97 -9.77 2.70 2.77
C GLY A 97 -9.52 1.46 3.63
N LYS A 98 -9.84 0.28 3.10
CA LYS A 98 -9.57 -1.03 3.72
C LYS A 98 -8.08 -1.26 3.91
N SER A 99 -7.71 -2.06 4.91
CA SER A 99 -6.38 -2.62 5.07
C SER A 99 -6.03 -3.60 3.95
N ILE A 100 -4.75 -3.98 3.84
CA ILE A 100 -4.34 -5.05 2.93
C ILE A 100 -4.82 -6.41 3.45
N ASP A 101 -4.68 -6.70 4.74
CA ASP A 101 -5.22 -7.92 5.38
C ASP A 101 -6.72 -8.10 5.11
N GLU A 102 -7.55 -7.10 5.43
CA GLU A 102 -8.99 -7.09 5.10
C GLU A 102 -9.31 -7.34 3.61
N VAL A 103 -8.41 -6.93 2.71
CA VAL A 103 -8.59 -7.15 1.27
C VAL A 103 -8.18 -8.57 0.89
N LEU A 104 -7.09 -9.09 1.47
CA LEU A 104 -6.61 -10.45 1.24
C LEU A 104 -7.55 -11.50 1.81
N GLU A 105 -8.12 -11.28 3.00
CA GLU A 105 -9.13 -12.17 3.61
C GLU A 105 -10.35 -12.37 2.70
N ARG A 106 -10.80 -11.32 2.01
CA ARG A 106 -11.93 -11.42 1.07
C ARG A 106 -11.62 -12.29 -0.15
N TYR A 107 -10.37 -12.33 -0.58
CA TYR A 107 -9.94 -13.12 -1.73
C TYR A 107 -9.67 -14.59 -1.36
N GLN A 108 -9.44 -14.90 -0.08
CA GLN A 108 -9.20 -16.26 0.41
C GLN A 108 -10.51 -16.98 0.80
N LEU A 109 -11.62 -16.25 0.95
CA LEU A 109 -12.95 -16.79 1.31
C LEU A 109 -13.86 -17.09 0.11
N ARG A 110 -13.34 -16.98 -1.12
CA ARG A 110 -14.03 -17.35 -2.37
C ARG A 110 -13.36 -18.56 -3.00
#